data_AF-A0A7C7RY40-F1
#
_entry.id   AF-A0A7C7RY40-F1
#
_cell.length_a   1.000
_cell.length_b   1.000
_cell.length_c   1.000
_cell.angle_alpha   90.00
_cell.angle_beta   90.00
_cell.angle_gamma   90.00
#
_symmetry.space_group_name_H-M   'P 1'
#
loop_
_entity.id
_entity.type
_entity.pdbx_description
1 polymer ?
#
loop_
_entity_poly.entity_id
_entity_poly.type
_entity_poly.pdbx_seq_one_letter_code
_entity_poly.pdbx_strand_id
1 'polypeptide(L)'
;LMTEDDNADVRAAAASALGKYVYEGELEELDPQQLHKIEDALLNVLDGQDSGQVRRRALESLGFSSREEVPALIEDAIQTARTDWIISALFAMGRSYDPRWQEPVLEMMAHDLPDIRTEAARAAGEIELSAAREPLTDLLDDEDVSVRLAAAWSLSQIGGEGAQTVLVRLLEETDDPDEIAFIENAIDNLIFNQDLSFFGILDFSEEGVEHDFDDDEDLFD
;
A
#
# COMPACT_ATOMS: atom_id res chain seq x y z
N LEU A 1 -12.25 -9.44 -23.72
CA LEU A 1 -12.14 -7.98 -23.49
C LEU A 1 -10.68 -7.56 -23.33
N MET A 2 -10.00 -7.91 -22.23
CA MET A 2 -8.60 -7.51 -22.01
C MET A 2 -7.63 -7.90 -23.14
N THR A 3 -7.86 -9.02 -23.84
CA THR A 3 -6.94 -9.56 -24.87
C THR A 3 -7.50 -9.50 -26.29
N GLU A 4 -8.77 -9.14 -26.46
CA GLU A 4 -9.51 -9.33 -27.72
C GLU A 4 -10.15 -8.05 -28.23
N ASP A 5 -10.27 -7.02 -27.40
CA ASP A 5 -10.85 -5.74 -27.82
C ASP A 5 -9.82 -4.95 -28.64
N ASP A 6 -10.22 -4.37 -29.77
CA ASP A 6 -9.32 -3.59 -30.62
C ASP A 6 -8.85 -2.29 -29.93
N ASN A 7 -9.64 -1.76 -29.00
CA ASN A 7 -9.34 -0.50 -28.31
C ASN A 7 -8.43 -0.72 -27.09
N ALA A 8 -7.24 -0.09 -27.12
CA ALA A 8 -6.26 -0.16 -26.03
C ALA A 8 -6.80 0.41 -24.70
N ASP A 9 -7.65 1.45 -24.73
CA ASP A 9 -8.24 2.01 -23.51
C ASP A 9 -9.18 1.00 -22.84
N VAL A 10 -9.95 0.26 -23.64
CA VAL A 10 -10.84 -0.80 -23.13
C VAL A 10 -10.03 -1.94 -22.54
N ARG A 11 -8.94 -2.36 -23.22
CA ARG A 11 -8.02 -3.37 -22.70
C ARG A 11 -7.35 -2.91 -21.40
N ALA A 12 -6.92 -1.65 -21.31
CA ALA A 12 -6.27 -1.10 -20.13
C ALA A 12 -7.24 -0.99 -18.94
N ALA A 13 -8.49 -0.57 -19.19
CA ALA A 13 -9.55 -0.58 -18.19
C ALA A 13 -9.85 -1.99 -17.70
N ALA A 14 -9.89 -2.98 -18.61
CA ALA A 14 -10.08 -4.38 -18.24
C ALA A 14 -8.92 -4.91 -17.40
N ALA A 15 -7.66 -4.66 -17.80
CA ALA A 15 -6.48 -5.05 -17.02
C ALA A 15 -6.48 -4.44 -15.62
N SER A 16 -6.85 -3.16 -15.51
CA SER A 16 -6.95 -2.46 -14.22
C SER A 16 -8.06 -3.01 -13.33
N ALA A 17 -9.21 -3.37 -13.91
CA ALA A 17 -10.33 -3.95 -13.18
C ALA A 17 -10.00 -5.35 -12.62
N LEU A 18 -9.09 -6.09 -13.27
CA LEU A 18 -8.67 -7.41 -12.81
C LEU A 18 -7.90 -7.37 -11.48
N GLY A 19 -7.24 -6.27 -11.14
CA GLY A 19 -6.50 -6.15 -9.87
C GLY A 19 -7.36 -6.40 -8.64
N LYS A 20 -8.64 -6.02 -8.67
CA LYS A 20 -9.59 -6.35 -7.59
C LYS A 20 -9.73 -7.86 -7.40
N TYR A 21 -9.81 -8.64 -8.48
CA TYR A 21 -9.97 -10.09 -8.40
C TYR A 21 -8.65 -10.79 -8.04
N VAL A 22 -7.51 -10.20 -8.38
CA VAL A 22 -6.21 -10.66 -7.86
C VAL A 22 -6.21 -10.50 -6.34
N TYR A 23 -6.54 -9.32 -5.82
CA TYR A 23 -6.65 -9.07 -4.38
C TYR A 23 -7.65 -10.01 -3.69
N GLU A 24 -8.87 -10.14 -4.20
CA GLU A 24 -9.88 -11.07 -3.64
C GLU A 24 -9.38 -12.53 -3.66
N GLY A 25 -8.65 -12.94 -4.69
CA GLY A 25 -8.09 -14.30 -4.76
C GLY A 25 -6.98 -14.55 -3.75
N GLU A 26 -6.13 -13.56 -3.48
CA GLU A 26 -5.09 -13.62 -2.45
C GLU A 26 -5.68 -13.64 -1.03
N LEU A 27 -6.90 -13.11 -0.87
CA LEU A 27 -7.71 -13.24 0.35
C LEU A 27 -8.52 -14.55 0.42
N GLU A 28 -8.30 -15.49 -0.50
CA GLU A 28 -9.05 -16.76 -0.61
C GLU A 28 -10.57 -16.60 -0.85
N GLU A 29 -11.01 -15.42 -1.32
CA GLU A 29 -12.41 -15.13 -1.65
C GLU A 29 -12.78 -15.55 -3.09
N LEU A 30 -11.77 -15.85 -3.92
CA LEU A 30 -11.91 -16.35 -5.28
C LEU A 30 -11.36 -17.77 -5.41
N ASP A 31 -11.95 -18.58 -6.29
CA ASP A 31 -11.44 -19.91 -6.60
C ASP A 31 -9.97 -19.85 -7.10
N PRO A 32 -9.05 -20.66 -6.56
CA PRO A 32 -7.63 -20.59 -6.93
C PRO A 32 -7.35 -20.84 -8.40
N GLN A 33 -8.17 -21.63 -9.10
CA GLN A 33 -7.99 -21.82 -10.54
C GLN A 33 -8.43 -20.58 -11.32
N GLN A 34 -9.40 -19.83 -10.83
CA GLN A 34 -9.80 -18.56 -11.42
C GLN A 34 -8.75 -17.48 -11.19
N LEU A 35 -8.17 -17.40 -9.98
CA LEU A 35 -7.05 -16.51 -9.68
C LEU A 35 -5.89 -16.75 -10.65
N HIS A 36 -5.38 -17.99 -10.74
CA HIS A 36 -4.27 -18.30 -11.65
C HIS A 36 -4.58 -17.96 -13.11
N LYS A 37 -5.82 -18.14 -13.58
CA LYS A 37 -6.21 -17.74 -14.94
C LYS A 37 -6.12 -16.22 -15.14
N ILE A 38 -6.49 -15.45 -14.13
CA ILE A 38 -6.42 -13.98 -14.17
C ILE A 38 -4.95 -13.54 -14.18
N GLU A 39 -4.14 -14.10 -13.28
CA GLU A 39 -2.71 -13.82 -13.20
C GLU A 39 -1.97 -14.19 -14.48
N ASP A 40 -2.18 -15.41 -15.00
CA ASP A 40 -1.57 -15.86 -16.25
C ASP A 40 -1.97 -14.93 -17.41
N ALA A 41 -3.22 -14.45 -17.44
CA ALA A 41 -3.65 -13.51 -18.48
C ALA A 41 -2.95 -12.14 -18.35
N LEU A 42 -2.77 -11.62 -17.13
CA LEU A 42 -2.05 -10.37 -16.87
C LEU A 42 -0.55 -10.50 -17.19
N LEU A 43 0.07 -11.61 -16.80
CA LEU A 43 1.47 -11.92 -17.12
C LEU A 43 1.69 -12.01 -18.64
N ASN A 44 0.80 -12.67 -19.36
CA ASN A 44 0.85 -12.75 -20.83
C ASN A 44 0.71 -11.36 -21.49
N VAL A 45 -0.13 -10.48 -20.94
CA VAL A 45 -0.24 -9.09 -21.42
C VAL A 45 1.08 -8.34 -21.20
N LEU A 46 1.71 -8.52 -20.04
CA LEU A 46 2.94 -7.84 -19.67
C LEU A 46 4.15 -8.25 -20.53
N ASP A 47 4.28 -9.55 -20.85
CA ASP A 47 5.32 -10.10 -21.75
C ASP A 47 5.01 -9.84 -23.24
N GLY A 48 3.74 -9.58 -23.55
CA GLY A 48 3.25 -9.39 -24.91
C GLY A 48 3.63 -8.07 -25.58
N GLN A 49 3.07 -7.88 -26.77
CA GLN A 49 3.29 -6.69 -27.62
C GLN A 49 2.15 -5.65 -27.51
N ASP A 50 1.37 -5.69 -26.42
CA ASP A 50 0.32 -4.69 -26.20
C ASP A 50 0.93 -3.30 -25.95
N SER A 51 0.09 -2.27 -26.01
CA SER A 51 0.45 -0.90 -25.71
C SER A 51 1.05 -0.77 -24.31
N GLY A 52 1.96 0.20 -24.14
CA GLY A 52 2.61 0.44 -22.85
C GLY A 52 1.62 0.71 -21.72
N GLN A 53 0.49 1.35 -22.01
CA GLN A 53 -0.57 1.60 -21.03
C GLN A 53 -1.22 0.31 -20.53
N VAL A 54 -1.63 -0.59 -21.44
CA VAL A 54 -2.25 -1.88 -21.08
C VAL A 54 -1.27 -2.73 -20.26
N ARG A 55 -0.01 -2.78 -20.68
CA ARG A 55 1.06 -3.51 -19.98
C ARG A 55 1.29 -2.97 -18.56
N ARG A 56 1.33 -1.66 -18.39
CA ARG A 56 1.45 -1.02 -17.07
C ARG A 56 0.26 -1.33 -16.16
N ARG A 57 -0.97 -1.25 -16.68
CA ARG A 57 -2.17 -1.64 -15.91
C ARG A 57 -2.14 -3.12 -15.49
N ALA A 58 -1.53 -3.99 -16.29
CA ALA A 58 -1.33 -5.37 -15.90
C ALA A 58 -0.33 -5.51 -14.74
N LEU A 59 0.80 -4.80 -14.78
CA LEU A 59 1.77 -4.77 -13.68
C LEU A 59 1.16 -4.23 -12.38
N GLU A 60 0.43 -3.11 -12.45
CA GLU A 60 -0.26 -2.50 -11.31
C GLU A 60 -1.29 -3.46 -10.66
N SER A 61 -1.99 -4.26 -11.46
CA SER A 61 -2.94 -5.26 -10.97
C SER A 61 -2.24 -6.48 -10.36
N LEU A 62 -1.12 -6.89 -10.94
CA LEU A 62 -0.27 -7.95 -10.40
C LEU A 62 0.41 -7.55 -9.08
N GLY A 63 0.44 -6.27 -8.72
CA GLY A 63 0.99 -5.82 -7.43
C GLY A 63 0.37 -6.51 -6.21
N PHE A 64 -0.86 -6.99 -6.29
CA PHE A 64 -1.47 -7.79 -5.21
C PHE A 64 -1.06 -9.26 -5.19
N SER A 65 -0.54 -9.79 -6.30
CA SER A 65 -0.28 -11.22 -6.50
C SER A 65 0.95 -11.71 -5.74
N SER A 66 0.85 -12.92 -5.18
CA SER A 66 1.95 -13.63 -4.51
C SER A 66 2.83 -14.45 -5.46
N ARG A 67 2.64 -14.33 -6.77
CA ARG A 67 3.43 -15.04 -7.79
C ARG A 67 4.91 -14.66 -7.72
N GLU A 68 5.79 -15.68 -7.69
CA GLU A 68 7.24 -15.52 -7.50
C GLU A 68 7.89 -14.61 -8.56
N GLU A 69 7.31 -14.55 -9.76
CA GLU A 69 7.82 -13.78 -10.88
C GLU A 69 7.53 -12.27 -10.76
N VAL A 70 6.51 -11.87 -10.00
CA VAL A 70 6.02 -10.48 -9.93
C VAL A 70 7.06 -9.49 -9.38
N PRO A 71 7.80 -9.78 -8.31
CA PRO A 71 8.82 -8.87 -7.80
C PRO A 71 9.87 -8.49 -8.84
N ALA A 72 10.38 -9.45 -9.62
CA ALA A 72 11.36 -9.17 -10.67
C ALA A 72 10.79 -8.24 -11.76
N LEU A 73 9.51 -8.38 -12.08
CA LEU A 73 8.82 -7.53 -13.06
C LEU A 73 8.67 -6.08 -12.55
N ILE A 74 8.43 -5.91 -11.25
CA ILE A 74 8.35 -4.59 -10.60
C ILE A 74 9.75 -3.94 -10.56
N GLU A 75 10.80 -4.71 -10.22
CA GLU A 75 12.20 -4.25 -10.24
C GLU A 75 12.64 -3.79 -11.64
N ASP A 76 12.28 -4.55 -12.68
CA ASP A 76 12.58 -4.17 -14.07
C ASP A 76 11.87 -2.87 -14.47
N ALA A 77 10.64 -2.66 -13.99
CA ALA A 77 9.84 -1.49 -14.32
C ALA A 77 10.37 -0.18 -13.71
N ILE A 78 10.81 -0.21 -12.45
CA ILE A 78 11.36 0.97 -11.76
C ILE A 78 12.73 1.39 -12.32
N GLN A 79 13.50 0.45 -12.89
CA GLN A 79 14.78 0.74 -13.53
C GLN A 79 14.64 1.37 -14.92
N THR A 80 13.42 1.47 -15.45
CA THR A 80 13.22 2.13 -16.74
C THR A 80 13.36 3.65 -16.61
N ALA A 81 13.99 4.30 -17.59
CA ALA A 81 14.01 5.77 -17.65
C ALA A 81 12.66 6.40 -18.08
N ARG A 82 11.56 5.66 -17.94
CA ARG A 82 10.22 6.08 -18.36
C ARG A 82 9.35 6.34 -17.13
N THR A 83 8.98 7.59 -16.94
CA THR A 83 8.18 8.07 -15.81
C THR A 83 6.93 7.23 -15.57
N ASP A 84 6.22 6.86 -16.64
CA ASP A 84 4.98 6.09 -16.51
C ASP A 84 5.21 4.68 -15.95
N TRP A 85 6.35 4.05 -16.26
CA TRP A 85 6.72 2.73 -15.72
C TRP A 85 7.26 2.79 -14.30
N ILE A 86 8.02 3.82 -13.95
CA ILE A 86 8.44 4.08 -12.57
C ILE A 86 7.21 4.23 -11.67
N ILE A 87 6.24 5.03 -12.09
CA ILE A 87 4.99 5.24 -11.34
C ILE A 87 4.23 3.92 -11.19
N SER A 88 4.03 3.17 -12.27
CA SER A 88 3.33 1.87 -12.19
C SER A 88 4.08 0.84 -11.32
N ALA A 89 5.41 0.92 -11.24
CA ALA A 89 6.20 0.07 -10.36
C ALA A 89 5.96 0.41 -8.88
N LEU A 90 6.10 1.69 -8.49
CA LEU A 90 5.83 2.15 -7.14
C LEU A 90 4.39 1.86 -6.71
N PHE A 91 3.43 2.02 -7.63
CA PHE A 91 2.04 1.65 -7.42
C PHE A 91 1.87 0.16 -7.11
N ALA A 92 2.57 -0.71 -7.85
CA ALA A 92 2.56 -2.14 -7.60
C ALA A 92 3.28 -2.51 -6.29
N MET A 93 4.35 -1.80 -5.93
CA MET A 93 5.06 -1.97 -4.65
C MET A 93 4.13 -1.69 -3.47
N GLY A 94 3.40 -0.57 -3.50
CA GLY A 94 2.40 -0.21 -2.49
C GLY A 94 1.36 -1.30 -2.27
N ARG A 95 0.79 -1.83 -3.35
CA ARG A 95 -0.21 -2.90 -3.32
C ARG A 95 0.27 -4.26 -2.84
N SER A 96 1.58 -4.51 -2.92
CA SER A 96 2.13 -5.81 -2.52
C SER A 96 2.23 -5.97 -1.01
N TYR A 97 2.18 -4.87 -0.25
CA TYR A 97 2.43 -4.86 1.19
C TYR A 97 3.76 -5.52 1.59
N ASP A 98 4.72 -5.60 0.65
CA ASP A 98 5.98 -6.31 0.87
C ASP A 98 7.08 -5.33 1.33
N PRO A 99 7.68 -5.53 2.52
CA PRO A 99 8.70 -4.64 3.05
C PRO A 99 10.02 -4.65 2.26
N ARG A 100 10.22 -5.59 1.32
CA ARG A 100 11.40 -5.59 0.43
C ARG A 100 11.55 -4.29 -0.36
N TRP A 101 10.45 -3.58 -0.58
CA TRP A 101 10.42 -2.33 -1.34
C TRP A 101 10.92 -1.11 -0.58
N GLN A 102 11.34 -1.27 0.69
CA GLN A 102 11.83 -0.16 1.51
C GLN A 102 12.87 0.72 0.78
N GLU A 103 13.98 0.14 0.33
CA GLU A 103 15.07 0.92 -0.28
C GLU A 103 14.62 1.59 -1.60
N PRO A 104 14.02 0.86 -2.58
CA PRO A 104 13.52 1.50 -3.81
C PRO A 104 12.51 2.62 -3.58
N VAL A 105 11.58 2.45 -2.64
CA VAL A 105 10.56 3.46 -2.32
C VAL A 105 11.20 4.69 -1.71
N LEU A 106 12.08 4.54 -0.71
CA LEU A 106 12.77 5.66 -0.09
C LEU A 106 13.64 6.44 -1.08
N GLU A 107 14.31 5.76 -2.00
CA GLU A 107 15.10 6.41 -3.05
C GLU A 107 14.24 7.30 -3.95
N MET A 108 13.05 6.84 -4.36
CA MET A 108 12.16 7.59 -5.25
C MET A 108 11.47 8.79 -4.59
N MET A 109 11.45 8.88 -3.26
CA MET A 109 10.94 10.06 -2.56
C MET A 109 11.80 11.31 -2.82
N ALA A 110 13.06 11.14 -3.21
CA ALA A 110 13.96 12.24 -3.58
C ALA A 110 14.03 12.51 -5.10
N HIS A 111 13.12 11.93 -5.90
CA HIS A 111 13.16 12.04 -7.36
C HIS A 111 12.84 13.48 -7.84
N ASP A 112 13.47 13.89 -8.94
CA ASP A 112 13.30 15.23 -9.54
C ASP A 112 11.86 15.55 -9.98
N LEU A 113 11.04 14.52 -10.22
CA LEU A 113 9.68 14.65 -10.73
C LEU A 113 8.66 14.49 -9.60
N PRO A 114 7.76 15.48 -9.39
CA PRO A 114 6.78 15.44 -8.31
C PRO A 114 5.82 14.25 -8.41
N ASP A 115 5.46 13.83 -9.63
CA ASP A 115 4.61 12.64 -9.82
C ASP A 115 5.24 11.37 -9.23
N ILE A 116 6.57 11.22 -9.34
CA ILE A 116 7.29 10.07 -8.79
C ILE A 116 7.40 10.19 -7.26
N ARG A 117 7.68 11.39 -6.73
CA ARG A 117 7.70 11.60 -5.27
C ARG A 117 6.35 11.32 -4.63
N THR A 118 5.26 11.78 -5.27
CA THR A 118 3.88 11.55 -4.84
C THR A 118 3.58 10.05 -4.76
N GLU A 119 3.94 9.33 -5.82
CA GLU A 119 3.73 7.88 -5.91
C GLU A 119 4.58 7.12 -4.89
N ALA A 120 5.83 7.51 -4.69
CA ALA A 120 6.72 6.90 -3.70
C ALA A 120 6.23 7.12 -2.27
N ALA A 121 5.80 8.34 -1.93
CA ALA A 121 5.19 8.64 -0.65
C ALA A 121 3.99 7.73 -0.40
N ARG A 122 3.10 7.61 -1.39
CA ARG A 122 1.91 6.77 -1.28
C ARG A 122 2.24 5.29 -1.11
N ALA A 123 3.19 4.77 -1.89
CA ALA A 123 3.68 3.39 -1.74
C ALA A 123 4.22 3.14 -0.32
N ALA A 124 4.96 4.09 0.25
CA ALA A 124 5.45 3.99 1.63
C ALA A 124 4.31 3.89 2.66
N GLY A 125 3.23 4.66 2.47
CA GLY A 125 2.04 4.58 3.30
C GLY A 125 1.31 3.24 3.16
N GLU A 126 1.12 2.77 1.93
CA GLU A 126 0.43 1.51 1.62
C GLU A 126 1.16 0.29 2.22
N ILE A 127 2.50 0.24 2.16
CA ILE A 127 3.29 -0.83 2.81
C ILE A 127 3.60 -0.58 4.30
N GLU A 128 3.01 0.47 4.89
CA GLU A 128 3.21 0.89 6.29
C GLU A 128 4.70 1.06 6.69
N LEU A 129 5.49 1.68 5.80
CA LEU A 129 6.93 1.79 5.92
C LEU A 129 7.35 2.75 7.04
N SER A 130 7.56 2.21 8.24
CA SER A 130 8.01 2.97 9.41
C SER A 130 9.31 3.77 9.18
N ALA A 131 10.21 3.29 8.32
CA ALA A 131 11.45 3.99 7.96
C ALA A 131 11.21 5.28 7.13
N ALA A 132 10.03 5.42 6.52
CA ALA A 132 9.68 6.59 5.71
C ALA A 132 9.14 7.76 6.52
N ARG A 133 8.94 7.64 7.85
CA ARG A 133 8.36 8.73 8.67
C ARG A 133 9.11 10.05 8.56
N GLU A 134 10.43 10.03 8.67
CA GLU A 134 11.26 11.24 8.54
C GLU A 134 11.26 11.77 7.10
N PRO A 135 11.54 10.96 6.05
CA PRO A 135 11.38 11.39 4.67
C PRO A 135 9.99 11.95 4.33
N LEU A 136 8.91 11.34 4.81
CA LEU A 136 7.55 11.83 4.60
C LEU A 136 7.31 13.16 5.33
N THR A 137 7.91 13.36 6.50
CA THR A 137 7.83 14.63 7.23
C THR A 137 8.51 15.74 6.43
N ASP A 138 9.66 15.46 5.80
CA ASP A 138 10.33 16.42 4.91
C ASP A 138 9.48 16.75 3.67
N LEU A 139 8.77 15.77 3.12
CA LEU A 139 7.87 15.97 1.96
C LEU A 139 6.62 16.81 2.28
N LEU A 140 6.31 17.08 3.55
CA LEU A 140 5.24 18.02 3.90
C LEU A 140 5.58 19.47 3.55
N ASP A 141 6.86 19.78 3.34
CA ASP A 141 7.33 21.09 2.88
C ASP A 141 7.61 21.13 1.36
N ASP A 142 7.19 20.09 0.61
CA ASP A 142 7.41 20.01 -0.84
C ASP A 142 6.67 21.14 -1.59
N GLU A 143 7.27 21.60 -2.69
CA GLU A 143 6.69 22.65 -3.54
C GLU A 143 5.39 22.20 -4.22
N ASP A 144 5.27 20.91 -4.51
CA ASP A 144 4.10 20.33 -5.15
C ASP A 144 3.04 19.92 -4.10
N VAL A 145 1.84 20.44 -4.27
CA VAL A 145 0.68 20.15 -3.40
C VAL A 145 0.39 18.65 -3.34
N SER A 146 0.50 17.93 -4.46
CA SER A 146 0.17 16.50 -4.53
C SER A 146 1.14 15.68 -3.67
N VAL A 147 2.42 16.08 -3.65
CA VAL A 147 3.45 15.45 -2.82
C VAL A 147 3.15 15.68 -1.34
N ARG A 148 2.83 16.92 -0.94
CA ARG A 148 2.45 17.23 0.45
C ARG A 148 1.25 16.42 0.92
N LEU A 149 0.19 16.35 0.12
CA LEU A 149 -1.03 15.61 0.46
C LEU A 149 -0.77 14.10 0.54
N ALA A 150 0.00 13.54 -0.41
CA ALA A 150 0.39 12.13 -0.34
C ALA A 150 1.19 11.84 0.92
N ALA A 151 2.16 12.70 1.27
CA ALA A 151 2.95 12.54 2.47
C ALA A 151 2.11 12.62 3.76
N ALA A 152 1.17 13.56 3.84
CA ALA A 152 0.24 13.69 4.97
C ALA A 152 -0.62 12.44 5.16
N TRP A 153 -1.19 11.91 4.07
CA TRP A 153 -1.99 10.68 4.11
C TRP A 153 -1.14 9.45 4.48
N SER A 154 0.05 9.32 3.93
CA SER A 154 0.93 8.19 4.25
C SER A 154 1.41 8.22 5.70
N LEU A 155 1.63 9.41 6.28
CA LEU A 155 1.89 9.54 7.72
C LEU A 155 0.69 9.11 8.58
N SER A 156 -0.56 9.32 8.12
CA SER A 156 -1.73 8.83 8.87
C SER A 156 -1.89 7.31 8.83
N GLN A 157 -1.49 6.68 7.71
CA GLN A 157 -1.46 5.23 7.56
C GLN A 157 -0.37 4.60 8.44
N ILE A 158 0.86 5.12 8.37
CA ILE A 158 2.03 4.59 9.10
C ILE A 158 1.95 4.87 10.61
N GLY A 159 1.34 6.00 10.98
CA GLY A 159 1.25 6.48 12.36
C GLY A 159 2.60 6.62 13.06
N GLY A 160 2.63 6.39 14.37
CA GLY A 160 3.81 6.52 15.22
C GLY A 160 3.86 7.81 16.04
N GLU A 161 4.82 7.87 16.97
CA GLU A 161 4.99 9.01 17.86
C GLU A 161 5.28 10.30 17.06
N GLY A 162 4.55 11.37 17.35
CA GLY A 162 4.73 12.68 16.71
C GLY A 162 3.99 12.85 15.38
N ALA A 163 3.46 11.80 14.75
CA ALA A 163 2.73 11.91 13.47
C ALA A 163 1.55 12.89 13.57
N GLN A 164 0.74 12.80 14.63
CA GLN A 164 -0.39 13.70 14.85
C GLN A 164 0.08 15.15 15.04
N THR A 165 1.17 15.37 15.79
CA THR A 165 1.72 16.72 16.01
C THR A 165 2.17 17.35 14.70
N VAL A 166 2.80 16.57 13.82
CA VAL A 166 3.25 17.02 12.52
C VAL A 166 2.06 17.39 11.62
N LEU A 167 1.01 16.56 11.55
CA LEU A 167 -0.18 16.83 10.74
C LEU A 167 -0.97 18.04 11.26
N VAL A 168 -1.10 18.21 12.58
CA VAL A 168 -1.75 19.40 13.18
C VAL A 168 -0.98 20.67 12.85
N ARG A 169 0.36 20.63 12.89
CA ARG A 169 1.18 21.79 12.49
C ARG A 169 0.93 22.14 11.02
N LEU A 170 0.93 21.14 10.12
CA LEU A 170 0.64 21.37 8.71
C LEU A 170 -0.73 22.00 8.49
N LEU A 171 -1.76 21.55 9.23
CA LEU A 171 -3.10 22.12 9.22
C LEU A 171 -3.12 23.61 9.63
N GLU A 172 -2.29 24.00 10.59
CA GLU A 172 -2.17 25.40 11.06
C GLU A 172 -1.41 26.29 10.06
N GLU A 173 -0.58 25.71 9.20
CA GLU A 173 0.27 26.43 8.23
C GLU A 173 -0.40 26.63 6.86
N THR A 174 -1.42 25.84 6.52
CA THR A 174 -2.16 25.97 5.28
C THR A 174 -3.40 26.85 5.42
N ASP A 175 -3.65 27.70 4.42
CA ASP A 175 -4.86 28.50 4.29
C ASP A 175 -5.78 27.98 3.17
N ASP A 176 -5.38 26.90 2.47
CA ASP A 176 -6.13 26.32 1.36
C ASP A 176 -7.26 25.42 1.88
N PRO A 177 -8.54 25.71 1.58
CA PRO A 177 -9.65 24.93 2.12
C PRO A 177 -9.66 23.45 1.71
N ASP A 178 -9.16 23.13 0.51
CA ASP A 178 -9.12 21.76 0.02
C ASP A 178 -7.99 20.97 0.72
N GLU A 179 -6.83 21.59 0.93
CA GLU A 179 -5.75 21.00 1.73
C GLU A 179 -6.17 20.82 3.20
N ILE A 180 -6.81 21.82 3.80
CA ILE A 180 -7.35 21.74 5.18
C ILE A 180 -8.25 20.52 5.33
N ALA A 181 -9.26 20.39 4.45
CA ALA A 181 -10.20 19.27 4.52
C ALA A 181 -9.48 17.92 4.33
N PHE A 182 -8.46 17.86 3.48
CA PHE A 182 -7.69 16.63 3.29
C PHE A 182 -6.86 16.28 4.54
N ILE A 183 -6.17 17.26 5.14
CA ILE A 183 -5.35 17.05 6.34
C ILE A 183 -6.22 16.67 7.55
N GLU A 184 -7.40 17.27 7.70
CA GLU A 184 -8.38 16.85 8.70
C GLU A 184 -8.75 15.36 8.55
N ASN A 185 -9.02 14.90 7.33
CA ASN A 185 -9.29 13.48 7.06
C ASN A 185 -8.08 12.58 7.39
N ALA A 186 -6.86 13.03 7.13
CA ALA A 186 -5.65 12.30 7.50
C ALA A 186 -5.50 12.20 9.03
N ILE A 187 -5.77 13.29 9.76
CA ILE A 187 -5.75 13.28 11.23
C ILE A 187 -6.82 12.32 11.79
N ASP A 188 -8.04 12.37 11.25
CA ASP A 188 -9.11 11.45 11.65
C ASP A 188 -8.74 9.99 11.38
N ASN A 189 -8.13 9.70 10.23
CA ASN A 189 -7.62 8.36 9.90
C ASN A 189 -6.56 7.90 10.91
N LEU A 190 -5.62 8.78 11.26
CA LEU A 190 -4.57 8.48 12.24
C LEU A 190 -5.16 8.17 13.62
N ILE A 191 -6.10 8.98 14.10
CA ILE A 191 -6.76 8.80 15.40
C ILE A 191 -7.51 7.47 15.42
N PHE A 192 -8.26 7.18 14.36
CA PHE A 192 -8.99 5.92 14.24
C PHE A 192 -8.05 4.69 14.30
N ASN A 193 -6.92 4.74 13.59
CA ASN A 193 -5.92 3.67 13.62
C ASN A 193 -5.26 3.51 15.00
N GLN A 194 -4.99 4.61 15.71
CA GLN A 194 -4.44 4.59 17.07
C GLN A 194 -5.45 4.04 18.09
N ASP A 195 -6.71 4.44 18.02
CA ASP A 195 -7.76 3.93 18.91
C ASP A 195 -7.94 2.41 18.75
N LEU A 196 -7.94 1.89 17.52
CA LEU A 196 -7.96 0.45 17.27
C LEU A 196 -6.76 -0.27 17.90
N SER A 197 -5.56 0.31 17.82
CA SER A 197 -4.36 -0.25 18.47
C SER A 197 -4.49 -0.28 20.00
N PHE A 198 -5.14 0.73 20.59
CA PHE A 198 -5.40 0.81 22.03
C PHE A 198 -6.41 -0.26 22.50
N PHE A 199 -7.47 -0.52 21.71
CA PHE A 199 -8.44 -1.58 22.02
C PHE A 199 -7.89 -2.99 21.79
N GLY A 200 -6.97 -3.19 20.83
CA GLY A 200 -6.30 -4.48 20.59
C GLY A 200 -5.32 -4.91 21.69
N ILE A 201 -4.82 -3.97 22.51
CA ILE A 201 -3.91 -4.25 23.64
C ILE A 201 -4.67 -4.72 24.90
N LEU A 202 -5.98 -4.52 24.98
CA LEU A 202 -6.78 -4.87 26.16
C LEU A 202 -7.27 -6.33 26.22
N ASP A 203 -6.94 -7.19 25.26
CA ASP A 203 -7.41 -8.60 25.24
C ASP A 203 -6.39 -9.65 25.71
N PHE A 204 -5.19 -9.27 26.15
CA PHE A 204 -4.23 -10.25 26.73
C PHE A 204 -3.43 -9.67 27.90
N SER A 205 -4.09 -9.49 29.04
CA SER A 205 -3.45 -9.79 30.32
C SER A 205 -4.12 -11.04 30.88
N GLU A 206 -3.56 -12.21 30.59
CA GLU A 206 -3.68 -13.38 31.46
C GLU A 206 -3.09 -12.97 32.83
N GLU A 207 -3.91 -12.33 33.66
CA GLU A 207 -3.68 -12.33 35.10
C GLU A 207 -3.94 -13.76 35.57
N GLY A 208 -2.83 -14.42 35.92
CA GLY A 208 -2.81 -15.77 36.45
C GLY A 208 -3.81 -15.94 37.58
N VAL A 209 -4.76 -16.84 37.35
CA VAL A 209 -5.44 -17.53 38.45
C VAL A 209 -4.71 -18.86 38.60
N GLU A 210 -3.70 -18.87 39.48
CA GLU A 210 -3.25 -20.10 40.14
C GLU A 210 -4.49 -20.70 40.82
N HIS A 211 -5.08 -21.70 40.19
CA HIS A 211 -6.06 -22.54 40.84
C HIS A 211 -5.28 -23.68 41.48
N ASP A 212 -4.89 -23.48 42.74
CA ASP A 212 -4.49 -24.55 43.65
C ASP A 212 -5.59 -25.62 43.63
N PHE A 213 -5.28 -26.76 43.03
CA PHE A 213 -6.03 -27.99 43.27
C PHE A 213 -5.23 -28.76 44.30
N ASP A 214 -5.61 -28.57 45.57
CA ASP A 214 -5.22 -29.43 46.67
C ASP A 214 -5.66 -30.87 46.36
N ASP A 215 -4.68 -31.77 46.36
CA ASP A 215 -4.85 -33.21 46.42
C ASP A 215 -5.57 -33.60 47.72
N ASP A 216 -6.79 -34.10 47.62
CA ASP A 216 -7.38 -34.97 48.64
C ASP A 216 -7.80 -36.29 47.95
N GLU A 217 -6.82 -37.20 47.85
CA GLU A 217 -7.08 -38.63 47.88
C GLU A 217 -7.70 -38.95 49.24
N ASP A 218 -8.95 -39.41 49.29
CA ASP A 218 -9.32 -40.54 50.16
C ASP A 218 -10.77 -41.04 50.03
N LEU A 219 -10.87 -42.37 50.06
CA LEU A 219 -11.97 -43.21 50.56
C LEU A 219 -13.20 -43.49 49.69
N PHE A 220 -13.16 -44.64 49.00
CA PHE A 220 -14.30 -45.56 48.97
C PHE A 220 -13.84 -46.97 49.36
N ASP A 221 -14.33 -47.44 50.52
CA ASP A 221 -14.51 -48.86 50.88
C ASP A 221 -15.62 -49.50 50.03
#